data_AF-A0A946S244-F1
#
_entry.id   AF-A0A946S244-F1
#
_cell.length_a   1.000
_cell.length_b   1.000
_cell.length_c   1.000
_cell.angle_alpha   90.00
_cell.angle_beta   90.00
_cell.angle_gamma   90.00
#
_symmetry.space_group_name_H-M   'P 1'
#
loop_
_entity.id
_entity.type
_entity.pdbx_description
1 polymer ?
#
loop_
_entity_poly.entity_id
_entity_poly.type
_entity_poly.pdbx_seq_one_letter_code
_entity_poly.pdbx_strand_id
1 'polypeptide(L)'
;MTTLIKIIKYQLHDLLRGKWFILYTAVFFLLTDGLFRFGGDPGQVSLSLMNVVLFIIPLVSIVFGTMFFYNSREFMELLLSQPISRVSLFLGLYLGLTLPLSAVYLIGVGVPFMYHAGIMTGSYWILLLVGVSLTWVFTALAFLIAVLSEQRVKGVGMTIVLWLFFAILYDGIILFILFALEDYPLEKLTLILSLFNPIDLGRILMLLQLDIAALMGYTGALFSKFYGDMFGSAVAVLALWTWCA
;
A
#
# COMPACT_ATOMS: atom_id res chain seq x y z
N MET A 1 10.13 -28.99 -7.21
CA MET A 1 9.78 -27.56 -7.04
C MET A 1 8.43 -27.32 -7.70
N THR A 2 7.44 -26.88 -6.91
CA THR A 2 6.11 -26.52 -7.40
C THR A 2 6.21 -25.50 -8.54
N THR A 3 5.36 -25.62 -9.55
CA THR A 3 5.32 -24.73 -10.73
C THR A 3 5.25 -23.25 -10.35
N LEU A 4 4.51 -22.93 -9.29
CA LEU A 4 4.44 -21.61 -8.64
C LEU A 4 5.82 -21.00 -8.36
N ILE A 5 6.70 -21.71 -7.66
CA ILE A 5 8.01 -21.18 -7.24
C ILE A 5 8.89 -20.88 -8.46
N LYS A 6 8.78 -21.67 -9.53
CA LYS A 6 9.51 -21.43 -10.77
C LYS A 6 9.05 -20.13 -11.44
N ILE A 7 7.73 -19.90 -11.50
CA ILE A 7 7.15 -18.68 -12.06
C ILE A 7 7.60 -17.46 -11.24
N ILE A 8 7.50 -17.53 -9.91
CA ILE A 8 7.93 -16.44 -9.03
C ILE A 8 9.42 -16.13 -9.22
N LYS A 9 10.28 -17.15 -9.24
CA LYS A 9 11.74 -16.96 -9.40
C LYS A 9 12.09 -16.34 -10.75
N TYR A 10 11.43 -16.80 -11.82
CA TYR A 10 11.60 -16.23 -13.15
C TYR A 10 11.18 -14.75 -13.16
N GLN A 11 10.02 -14.45 -12.61
CA GLN A 11 9.48 -13.10 -12.59
C GLN A 11 10.32 -12.13 -11.75
N LEU A 12 10.79 -12.59 -10.58
CA LEU A 12 11.72 -11.83 -9.73
C LEU A 12 12.99 -11.46 -10.51
N HIS A 13 13.58 -12.43 -11.20
CA HIS A 13 14.82 -12.19 -11.94
C HIS A 13 14.61 -11.26 -13.14
N ASP A 14 13.47 -11.34 -13.81
CA ASP A 14 13.09 -10.42 -14.90
C ASP A 14 12.90 -8.99 -14.38
N LEU A 15 12.14 -8.81 -13.30
CA LEU A 15 11.88 -7.49 -12.71
C LEU A 15 13.12 -6.84 -12.13
N LEU A 16 14.02 -7.61 -11.49
CA LEU A 16 15.28 -7.09 -10.92
C LEU A 16 16.25 -6.56 -12.00
N ARG A 17 16.13 -7.00 -13.25
CA ARG A 17 16.88 -6.42 -14.39
C ARG A 17 16.29 -5.08 -14.86
N GLY A 18 15.08 -4.76 -14.44
CA GLY A 18 14.38 -3.54 -14.80
C GLY A 18 14.98 -2.30 -14.12
N LYS A 19 15.40 -1.31 -14.93
CA LYS A 19 15.91 -0.01 -14.44
C LYS A 19 14.90 0.73 -13.55
N TRP A 20 13.61 0.50 -13.76
CA TRP A 20 12.53 1.10 -12.98
C TRP A 20 12.57 0.74 -11.49
N PHE A 21 12.92 -0.51 -11.15
CA PHE A 21 13.00 -0.93 -9.75
C PHE A 21 14.18 -0.27 -9.03
N ILE A 22 15.33 -0.15 -9.72
CA ILE A 22 16.50 0.57 -9.20
C ILE A 22 16.17 2.04 -8.94
N LEU A 23 15.49 2.68 -9.90
CA LEU A 23 15.04 4.06 -9.76
C LEU A 23 14.08 4.21 -8.58
N TYR A 24 13.13 3.29 -8.42
CA TYR A 24 12.16 3.31 -7.33
C TYR A 24 12.84 3.17 -5.95
N THR A 25 13.80 2.25 -5.81
CA THR A 25 14.63 2.14 -4.59
C THR A 25 15.39 3.44 -4.33
N ALA A 26 16.04 3.99 -5.35
CA ALA A 26 16.85 5.19 -5.22
C ALA A 26 16.02 6.41 -4.81
N VAL A 27 14.80 6.56 -5.37
CA VAL A 27 13.88 7.63 -5.01
C VAL A 27 13.52 7.56 -3.53
N PHE A 28 13.08 6.41 -3.02
CA PHE A 28 12.77 6.28 -1.59
C PHE A 28 13.99 6.44 -0.69
N PHE A 29 15.15 5.94 -1.14
CA PHE A 29 16.39 6.05 -0.38
C PHE A 29 16.80 7.52 -0.21
N LEU A 30 16.84 8.27 -1.31
CA LEU A 30 17.21 9.68 -1.30
C LEU A 30 16.17 10.54 -0.60
N LEU A 31 14.88 10.23 -0.75
CA LEU A 31 13.82 10.94 -0.02
C LEU A 31 13.94 10.73 1.48
N THR A 32 14.19 9.49 1.92
CA THR A 32 14.32 9.18 3.34
C THR A 32 15.58 9.81 3.94
N ASP A 33 16.73 9.65 3.29
CA ASP A 33 17.99 10.28 3.71
C ASP A 33 17.87 11.82 3.72
N GLY A 34 17.27 12.41 2.68
CA GLY A 34 17.01 13.84 2.61
C GLY A 34 16.13 14.34 3.76
N LEU A 35 14.99 13.66 4.00
CA LEU A 35 14.09 14.04 5.09
C LEU A 35 14.74 13.94 6.46
N PHE A 36 15.60 12.97 6.72
CA PHE A 36 16.34 12.92 7.99
C PHE A 36 17.34 14.06 8.14
N ARG A 37 18.04 14.44 7.06
CA ARG A 37 19.01 15.55 7.08
C ARG A 37 18.36 16.92 7.32
N PHE A 38 17.13 17.13 6.83
CA PHE A 38 16.43 18.41 6.96
C PHE A 38 15.40 18.44 8.10
N GLY A 39 14.81 17.29 8.43
CA GLY A 39 13.68 17.16 9.36
C GLY A 39 14.05 16.88 10.81
N GLY A 40 15.29 16.43 11.08
CA GLY A 40 15.87 16.29 12.42
C GLY A 40 15.20 15.26 13.34
N ASP A 41 13.97 15.51 13.76
CA ASP A 41 13.23 14.67 14.69
C ASP A 41 12.64 13.43 13.99
N PRO A 42 12.88 12.20 14.50
CA PRO A 42 12.32 10.97 13.94
C PRO A 42 10.79 10.96 13.82
N GLY A 43 10.08 11.63 14.74
CA GLY A 43 8.62 11.74 14.68
C GLY A 43 8.15 12.56 13.48
N GLN A 44 8.72 13.75 13.30
CA GLN A 44 8.41 14.63 12.17
C GLN A 44 8.79 14.00 10.81
N VAL A 45 9.92 13.29 10.76
CA VAL A 45 10.34 12.56 9.56
C VAL A 45 9.39 11.40 9.26
N SER A 46 8.94 10.66 10.28
CA SER A 46 7.95 9.58 10.13
C SER A 46 6.62 10.09 9.57
N LEU A 47 6.12 11.25 10.02
CA LEU A 47 4.93 11.88 9.46
C LEU A 47 5.10 12.27 8.00
N SER A 48 6.24 12.88 7.67
CA SER A 48 6.53 13.32 6.31
C SER A 48 6.63 12.12 5.36
N LEU A 49 7.33 11.07 5.79
CA LEU A 49 7.44 9.81 5.06
C LEU A 49 6.10 9.11 4.92
N MET A 50 5.25 9.12 5.95
CA MET A 50 3.90 8.58 5.86
C MET A 50 3.15 9.20 4.70
N ASN A 51 3.08 10.53 4.61
CA ASN A 51 2.36 11.20 3.53
C ASN A 51 2.90 10.82 2.14
N VAL A 52 4.23 10.73 2.00
CA VAL A 52 4.87 10.29 0.76
C VAL A 52 4.49 8.84 0.43
N VAL A 53 4.57 7.93 1.41
CA VAL A 53 4.25 6.51 1.26
C VAL A 53 2.78 6.29 0.89
N LEU A 54 1.86 6.97 1.57
CA LEU A 54 0.42 6.86 1.36
C LEU A 54 -0.02 7.30 -0.04
N PHE A 55 0.72 8.20 -0.69
CA PHE A 55 0.41 8.62 -2.07
C PHE A 55 1.18 7.81 -3.12
N ILE A 56 2.49 7.68 -2.95
CA ILE A 56 3.38 7.11 -3.98
C ILE A 56 3.18 5.59 -4.09
N ILE A 57 3.11 4.85 -2.98
CA ILE A 57 3.04 3.39 -3.04
C ILE A 57 1.76 2.94 -3.75
N PRO A 58 0.56 3.39 -3.36
CA PRO A 58 -0.67 3.03 -4.07
C PRO A 58 -0.63 3.31 -5.57
N LEU A 59 -0.10 4.47 -5.96
CA LEU A 59 -0.01 4.87 -7.36
C LEU A 59 0.92 3.94 -8.15
N VAL A 60 2.13 3.71 -7.63
CA VAL A 60 3.13 2.87 -8.28
C VAL A 60 2.62 1.44 -8.35
N SER A 61 2.11 0.88 -7.26
CA SER A 61 1.57 -0.48 -7.19
C SER A 61 0.43 -0.69 -8.18
N ILE A 62 -0.49 0.26 -8.31
CA ILE A 62 -1.65 0.08 -9.18
C ILE A 62 -1.31 0.20 -10.67
N VAL A 63 -0.44 1.15 -11.02
CA VAL A 63 -0.02 1.39 -12.41
C VAL A 63 0.94 0.30 -12.88
N PHE A 64 1.94 -0.05 -12.06
CA PHE A 64 2.84 -1.15 -12.42
C PHE A 64 2.12 -2.50 -12.40
N GLY A 65 1.18 -2.72 -11.48
CA GLY A 65 0.34 -3.92 -11.45
C GLY A 65 -0.44 -4.15 -12.73
N THR A 66 -1.14 -3.13 -13.21
CA THR A 66 -1.89 -3.23 -14.47
C THR A 66 -0.98 -3.39 -15.68
N MET A 67 0.08 -2.58 -15.77
CA MET A 67 1.02 -2.66 -16.88
C MET A 67 1.74 -4.01 -16.95
N PHE A 68 2.11 -4.55 -15.78
CA PHE A 68 2.70 -5.88 -15.67
C PHE A 68 1.75 -6.96 -16.20
N PHE A 69 0.49 -6.97 -15.75
CA PHE A 69 -0.49 -7.94 -16.21
C PHE A 69 -0.71 -7.89 -17.74
N TYR A 70 -0.86 -6.69 -18.31
CA TYR A 70 -1.03 -6.53 -19.75
C TYR A 70 0.19 -6.95 -20.57
N ASN A 71 1.40 -6.61 -20.10
CA ASN A 71 2.64 -7.00 -20.79
C ASN A 71 2.88 -8.51 -20.73
N SER A 72 2.45 -9.18 -19.65
CA SER A 72 2.60 -10.62 -19.48
C SER A 72 1.52 -11.44 -20.21
N ARG A 73 0.58 -10.83 -20.93
CA ARG A 73 -0.57 -11.53 -21.54
C ARG A 73 -0.15 -12.62 -22.54
N GLU A 74 0.78 -12.31 -23.43
CA GLU A 74 1.32 -13.29 -24.39
C GLU A 74 2.00 -14.47 -23.67
N PHE A 75 2.75 -14.18 -22.59
CA PHE A 75 3.37 -15.20 -21.75
C PHE A 75 2.33 -16.06 -21.02
N MET A 76 1.24 -15.47 -20.53
CA MET A 76 0.14 -16.20 -19.91
C MET A 76 -0.52 -17.16 -20.90
N GLU A 77 -0.78 -16.71 -22.13
CA GLU A 77 -1.38 -17.54 -23.18
C GLU A 77 -0.49 -18.74 -23.54
N LEU A 78 0.83 -18.55 -23.63
CA LEU A 78 1.80 -19.63 -23.86
C LEU A 78 1.89 -20.62 -22.70
N LEU A 79 1.82 -20.15 -21.45
CA LEU A 79 1.86 -21.05 -20.29
C LEU A 79 0.57 -21.86 -20.13
N LEU A 80 -0.57 -21.29 -20.48
CA LEU A 80 -1.87 -21.98 -20.40
C LEU A 80 -2.04 -23.05 -21.49
N SER A 81 -1.20 -23.06 -22.53
CA SER A 81 -1.14 -24.18 -23.48
C SER A 81 -0.43 -25.41 -22.89
N GLN A 82 0.27 -25.25 -21.77
CA GLN A 82 0.86 -26.33 -20.98
C GLN A 82 -0.10 -26.72 -19.84
N PRO A 83 0.01 -27.94 -19.27
CA PRO A 83 -0.85 -28.38 -18.17
C PRO A 83 -0.48 -27.71 -16.85
N ILE A 84 -0.67 -26.39 -16.77
CA ILE A 84 -0.43 -25.54 -15.60
C ILE A 84 -1.78 -25.07 -15.04
N SER A 85 -1.95 -25.17 -13.73
CA SER A 85 -3.18 -24.69 -13.08
C SER A 85 -3.27 -23.16 -13.12
N ARG A 86 -4.47 -22.65 -13.40
CA ARG A 86 -4.75 -21.19 -13.48
C ARG A 86 -4.42 -20.48 -12.17
N VAL A 87 -4.69 -21.12 -11.03
CA VAL A 87 -4.41 -20.59 -9.69
C VAL A 87 -2.91 -20.43 -9.47
N SER A 88 -2.09 -21.42 -9.86
CA SER A 88 -0.64 -21.32 -9.71
C SER A 88 -0.02 -20.28 -10.64
N LEU A 89 -0.60 -20.06 -11.82
CA LEU A 89 -0.17 -19.01 -12.73
C LEU A 89 -0.52 -17.62 -12.18
N PHE A 90 -1.77 -17.42 -11.74
CA PHE A 90 -2.23 -16.14 -11.19
C PHE A 90 -1.47 -15.75 -9.92
N LEU A 91 -1.38 -16.67 -8.94
CA LEU A 91 -0.60 -16.43 -7.72
C LEU A 91 0.89 -16.24 -8.01
N GLY A 92 1.43 -16.96 -9.01
CA GLY A 92 2.82 -16.82 -9.42
C GLY A 92 3.14 -15.44 -9.98
N LEU A 93 2.24 -14.87 -10.79
CA LEU A 93 2.37 -13.52 -11.33
C LEU A 93 2.15 -12.45 -10.27
N TYR A 94 1.12 -12.61 -9.43
CA TYR A 94 0.82 -11.69 -8.35
C TYR A 94 2.00 -11.61 -7.36
N LEU A 95 2.41 -12.73 -6.77
CA LEU A 95 3.56 -12.78 -5.85
C LEU A 95 4.87 -12.42 -6.55
N GLY A 96 5.00 -12.75 -7.84
CA GLY A 96 6.14 -12.37 -8.66
C GLY A 96 6.33 -10.87 -8.76
N LEU A 97 5.27 -10.05 -8.65
CA LEU A 97 5.32 -8.60 -8.67
C LEU A 97 5.30 -7.98 -7.25
N THR A 98 4.44 -8.47 -6.36
CA THR A 98 4.25 -7.86 -5.03
C THR A 98 5.48 -8.00 -4.14
N LEU A 99 6.15 -9.15 -4.18
CA LEU A 99 7.37 -9.40 -3.40
C LEU A 99 8.52 -8.45 -3.78
N PRO A 100 8.92 -8.29 -5.05
CA PRO A 100 9.98 -7.35 -5.39
C PRO A 100 9.61 -5.89 -5.15
N LEU A 101 8.35 -5.47 -5.37
CA LEU A 101 7.91 -4.11 -5.04
C LEU A 101 8.02 -3.86 -3.52
N SER A 102 7.58 -4.82 -2.71
CA SER A 102 7.70 -4.76 -1.26
C SER A 102 9.16 -4.70 -0.82
N ALA A 103 10.03 -5.54 -1.41
CA ALA A 103 11.46 -5.58 -1.08
C ALA A 103 12.17 -4.26 -1.42
N VAL A 104 11.83 -3.65 -2.56
CA VAL A 104 12.38 -2.35 -2.96
C VAL A 104 11.96 -1.24 -2.01
N TYR A 105 10.69 -1.24 -1.59
CA TYR A 105 10.23 -0.31 -0.57
C TYR A 105 10.94 -0.52 0.78
N LEU A 106 11.05 -1.78 1.24
CA LEU A 106 11.75 -2.12 2.49
C LEU A 106 13.22 -1.70 2.46
N ILE A 107 13.91 -1.84 1.32
CA ILE A 107 15.30 -1.40 1.19
C ILE A 107 15.37 0.12 1.09
N GLY A 108 14.49 0.74 0.29
CA GLY A 108 14.49 2.17 0.02
C GLY A 108 14.17 3.01 1.24
N VAL A 109 13.18 2.63 2.05
CA VAL A 109 12.83 3.36 3.28
C VAL A 109 13.52 2.76 4.50
N GLY A 110 13.60 1.44 4.59
CA GLY A 110 14.10 0.76 5.78
C GLY A 110 15.56 1.05 6.09
N VAL A 111 16.46 0.91 5.10
CA VAL A 111 17.91 1.11 5.30
C VAL A 111 18.28 2.51 5.78
N PRO A 112 17.86 3.61 5.10
CA PRO A 112 18.21 4.97 5.54
C PRO A 112 17.52 5.35 6.85
N PHE A 113 16.31 4.84 7.12
CA PHE A 113 15.63 5.08 8.39
C PHE A 113 16.37 4.42 9.56
N MET A 114 16.78 3.16 9.39
CA MET A 114 17.57 2.44 10.39
C MET A 114 18.90 3.14 10.69
N TYR A 115 19.54 3.72 9.68
CA TYR A 115 20.80 4.43 9.84
C TYR A 115 20.67 5.72 10.68
N HIS A 116 19.60 6.49 10.50
CA HIS A 116 19.43 7.78 11.19
C HIS A 116 18.70 7.67 12.53
N ALA A 117 17.61 6.91 12.61
CA ALA A 117 16.73 6.85 13.79
C ALA A 117 16.88 5.56 14.63
N GLY A 118 17.54 4.53 14.10
CA GLY A 118 17.63 3.21 14.74
C GLY A 118 16.34 2.38 14.64
N ILE A 119 16.42 1.12 15.07
CA ILE A 119 15.37 0.09 14.89
C ILE A 119 14.31 0.14 16.01
N MET A 120 14.59 0.84 17.11
CA MET A 120 13.78 0.77 18.33
C MET A 120 12.57 1.70 18.34
N THR A 121 12.38 2.52 17.32
CA THR A 121 11.21 3.39 17.22
C THR A 121 10.01 2.58 16.75
N GLY A 122 8.92 2.58 17.51
CA GLY A 122 7.69 1.88 17.12
C GLY A 122 7.17 2.31 15.74
N SER A 123 7.27 3.60 15.41
CA SER A 123 6.84 4.17 14.13
C SER A 123 7.54 3.59 12.90
N TYR A 124 8.76 3.05 13.07
CA TYR A 124 9.49 2.40 11.99
C TYR A 124 8.76 1.14 11.49
N TRP A 125 8.37 0.27 12.43
CA TRP A 125 7.75 -1.00 12.10
C TRP A 125 6.37 -0.84 11.50
N ILE A 126 5.56 0.09 12.03
CA ILE A 126 4.23 0.35 11.47
C ILE A 126 4.34 0.99 10.08
N LEU A 127 5.30 1.88 9.84
CA LEU A 127 5.52 2.49 8.54
C LEU A 127 5.80 1.42 7.48
N LEU A 128 6.75 0.52 7.77
CA LEU A 128 7.09 -0.56 6.86
C LEU A 128 5.92 -1.53 6.65
N LEU A 129 5.19 -1.87 7.71
CA LEU A 129 4.01 -2.73 7.62
C LEU A 129 2.94 -2.11 6.72
N VAL A 130 2.60 -0.83 6.94
CA VAL A 130 1.61 -0.11 6.16
C VAL A 130 2.03 -0.03 4.69
N GLY A 131 3.29 0.31 4.40
CA GLY A 131 3.76 0.40 3.02
C GLY A 131 3.73 -0.95 2.28
N VAL A 132 4.08 -2.04 2.96
CA VAL A 132 3.96 -3.40 2.39
C VAL A 132 2.50 -3.78 2.17
N SER A 133 1.62 -3.55 3.16
CA SER A 133 0.18 -3.83 3.03
C SER A 133 -0.45 -3.06 1.88
N LEU A 134 -0.16 -1.75 1.74
CA LEU A 134 -0.66 -0.97 0.61
C LEU A 134 -0.16 -1.49 -0.73
N THR A 135 1.11 -1.94 -0.79
CA THR A 135 1.66 -2.55 -2.00
C THR A 135 0.83 -3.75 -2.44
N TRP A 136 0.47 -4.62 -1.49
CA TRP A 136 -0.32 -5.82 -1.75
C TRP A 136 -1.76 -5.49 -2.14
N VAL A 137 -2.42 -4.59 -1.40
CA VAL A 137 -3.81 -4.19 -1.69
C VAL A 137 -3.93 -3.57 -3.08
N PHE A 138 -3.10 -2.59 -3.41
CA PHE A 138 -3.21 -1.89 -4.70
C PHE A 138 -2.76 -2.74 -5.89
N THR A 139 -1.83 -3.68 -5.69
CA THR A 139 -1.52 -4.66 -6.75
C THR A 139 -2.66 -5.66 -6.96
N ALA A 140 -3.37 -6.08 -5.91
CA ALA A 140 -4.54 -6.94 -6.03
C ALA A 140 -5.67 -6.23 -6.82
N LEU A 141 -5.95 -4.98 -6.47
CA LEU A 141 -6.92 -4.14 -7.20
C LEU A 141 -6.51 -3.91 -8.66
N ALA A 142 -5.21 -3.75 -8.93
CA ALA A 142 -4.70 -3.62 -10.29
C ALA A 142 -4.94 -4.88 -11.13
N PHE A 143 -4.70 -6.06 -10.57
CA PHE A 143 -4.95 -7.34 -11.24
C PHE A 143 -6.44 -7.53 -11.49
N LEU A 144 -7.30 -7.17 -10.52
CA LEU A 144 -8.76 -7.20 -10.68
C LEU A 144 -9.20 -6.33 -11.87
N ILE A 145 -8.72 -5.08 -11.95
CA ILE A 145 -9.05 -4.18 -13.07
C ILE A 145 -8.52 -4.74 -14.40
N ALA A 146 -7.29 -5.26 -14.40
CA ALA A 146 -6.67 -5.79 -15.61
C ALA A 146 -7.39 -7.02 -16.17
N VAL A 147 -7.96 -7.85 -15.30
CA VAL A 147 -8.79 -9.00 -15.69
C VAL A 147 -10.15 -8.55 -16.24
N LEU A 148 -10.79 -7.55 -15.62
CA LEU A 148 -12.09 -7.03 -16.07
C LEU A 148 -12.00 -6.23 -17.37
N SER A 149 -10.86 -5.60 -17.63
CA SER A 149 -10.66 -4.71 -18.78
C SER A 149 -9.77 -5.35 -19.84
N GLU A 150 -10.33 -5.71 -20.99
CA GLU A 150 -9.54 -6.33 -22.08
C GLU A 150 -8.55 -5.36 -22.75
N GLN A 151 -8.88 -4.07 -22.78
CA GLN A 151 -8.10 -3.04 -23.46
C GLN A 151 -7.12 -2.37 -22.50
N ARG A 152 -5.81 -2.42 -22.83
CA ARG A 152 -4.72 -1.82 -22.03
C ARG A 152 -4.97 -0.36 -21.66
N VAL A 153 -5.37 0.47 -22.62
CA VAL A 153 -5.58 1.91 -22.40
C VAL A 153 -6.73 2.16 -21.41
N LYS A 154 -7.83 1.41 -21.54
CA LYS A 154 -8.98 1.52 -20.63
C LYS A 154 -8.62 1.04 -19.23
N GLY A 155 -7.92 -0.08 -19.10
CA GLY A 155 -7.51 -0.63 -17.81
C GLY A 155 -6.59 0.32 -17.04
N VAL A 156 -5.58 0.89 -17.71
CA VAL A 156 -4.68 1.89 -17.09
C VAL A 156 -5.44 3.16 -16.69
N GLY A 157 -6.40 3.60 -17.51
CA GLY A 157 -7.26 4.74 -17.15
C GLY A 157 -8.11 4.47 -15.90
N MET A 158 -8.72 3.28 -15.80
CA MET A 158 -9.52 2.89 -14.64
C MET A 158 -8.69 2.80 -13.36
N THR A 159 -7.45 2.32 -13.41
CA THR A 159 -6.59 2.29 -12.23
C THR A 159 -6.20 3.68 -11.73
N ILE A 160 -5.96 4.63 -12.62
CA ILE A 160 -5.69 6.01 -12.21
C ILE A 160 -6.91 6.62 -11.53
N VAL A 161 -8.12 6.40 -12.07
CA VAL A 161 -9.38 6.86 -11.45
C VAL A 161 -9.61 6.20 -10.10
N LEU A 162 -9.39 4.89 -9.98
CA LEU A 162 -9.54 4.17 -8.72
C LEU A 162 -8.54 4.66 -7.67
N TRP A 163 -7.29 4.89 -8.06
CA TRP A 163 -6.31 5.48 -7.16
C TRP A 163 -6.73 6.87 -6.69
N LEU A 164 -7.18 7.73 -7.59
CA LEU A 164 -7.65 9.08 -7.25
C LEU A 164 -8.88 9.05 -6.34
N PHE A 165 -9.74 8.04 -6.53
CA PHE A 165 -10.87 7.80 -5.64
C PHE A 165 -10.41 7.52 -4.20
N PHE A 166 -9.55 6.52 -3.99
CA PHE A 166 -9.06 6.17 -2.65
C PHE A 166 -8.15 7.22 -2.03
N ALA A 167 -7.33 7.91 -2.84
CA ALA A 167 -6.35 8.86 -2.32
C ALA A 167 -6.93 10.24 -1.98
N ILE A 168 -8.00 10.65 -2.66
CA ILE A 168 -8.52 12.04 -2.56
C ILE A 168 -10.04 12.07 -2.43
N LEU A 169 -10.79 11.44 -3.34
CA LEU A 169 -12.26 11.61 -3.36
C LEU A 169 -12.93 10.99 -2.13
N TYR A 170 -12.41 9.86 -1.64
CA TYR A 170 -12.97 9.16 -0.51
C TYR A 170 -12.94 10.01 0.77
N ASP A 171 -11.80 10.66 1.05
CA ASP A 171 -11.66 11.63 2.15
C ASP A 171 -12.69 12.77 2.02
N GLY A 172 -12.90 13.30 0.81
CA GLY A 172 -13.87 14.35 0.55
C GLY A 172 -15.33 13.91 0.74
N ILE A 173 -15.67 12.67 0.34
CA ILE A 173 -17.00 12.09 0.56
C ILE A 173 -17.26 11.89 2.05
N ILE A 174 -16.28 11.36 2.80
CA ILE A 174 -16.39 11.23 4.25
C ILE A 174 -16.65 12.60 4.88
N LEU A 175 -15.85 13.62 4.54
CA LEU A 175 -16.03 14.96 5.09
C LEU A 175 -17.44 15.50 4.84
N PHE A 176 -17.96 15.31 3.62
CA PHE A 176 -19.32 15.71 3.27
C PHE A 176 -20.37 14.96 4.10
N ILE A 177 -20.23 13.65 4.28
CA ILE A 177 -21.15 12.83 5.10
C ILE A 177 -21.12 13.29 6.56
N LEU A 178 -19.94 13.57 7.11
CA LEU A 178 -19.79 14.02 8.50
C LEU A 178 -20.42 15.40 8.72
N PHE A 179 -20.28 16.30 7.74
CA PHE A 179 -20.92 17.61 7.80
C PHE A 179 -22.45 17.50 7.66
N ALA A 180 -22.94 16.64 6.77
CA ALA A 180 -24.38 16.46 6.56
C ALA A 180 -25.12 15.79 7.74
N LEU A 181 -24.40 14.99 8.54
CA LEU A 181 -24.95 14.21 9.64
C LEU A 181 -24.41 14.66 11.02
N GLU A 182 -23.98 15.91 11.15
CA GLU A 182 -23.36 16.46 12.36
C GLU A 182 -24.26 16.31 13.61
N ASP A 183 -25.58 16.30 13.44
CA ASP A 183 -26.57 16.14 14.52
C ASP A 183 -26.68 14.71 15.09
N TYR A 184 -26.05 13.70 14.45
CA TYR A 184 -26.12 12.29 14.85
C TYR A 184 -24.81 11.79 15.48
N PRO A 185 -24.83 10.70 16.28
CA PRO A 185 -23.59 10.11 16.81
C PRO A 185 -22.77 9.45 15.68
N LEU A 186 -21.77 10.16 15.17
CA LEU A 186 -20.96 9.76 14.00
C LEU A 186 -19.84 8.75 14.31
N GLU A 187 -19.60 8.44 15.58
CA GLU A 187 -18.41 7.67 16.03
C GLU A 187 -18.32 6.27 15.41
N LYS A 188 -19.44 5.55 15.35
CA LYS A 188 -19.46 4.20 14.75
C LYS A 188 -19.38 4.26 13.23
N LEU A 189 -19.98 5.29 12.63
CA LEU A 189 -20.02 5.50 11.19
C LEU A 189 -18.63 5.85 10.65
N THR A 190 -17.89 6.73 11.32
CA THR A 190 -16.49 7.07 10.95
C THR A 190 -15.56 5.87 11.04
N LEU A 191 -15.70 5.04 12.08
CA LEU A 191 -14.91 3.82 12.23
C LEU A 191 -15.17 2.84 11.09
N ILE A 192 -16.43 2.56 10.77
CA ILE A 192 -16.79 1.65 9.68
C ILE A 192 -16.31 2.19 8.33
N LEU A 193 -16.52 3.49 8.06
CA LEU A 193 -16.07 4.11 6.81
C LEU A 193 -14.54 4.12 6.69
N SER A 194 -13.79 4.27 7.79
CA SER A 194 -12.32 4.21 7.75
C SER A 194 -11.77 2.84 7.33
N LEU A 195 -12.50 1.74 7.59
CA LEU A 195 -12.08 0.38 7.20
C LEU A 195 -12.15 0.15 5.68
N PHE A 196 -13.00 0.91 4.99
CA PHE A 196 -13.17 0.80 3.54
C PHE A 196 -12.07 1.52 2.75
N ASN A 197 -11.23 2.35 3.37
CA ASN A 197 -10.09 2.96 2.69
C ASN A 197 -8.77 2.47 3.27
N PRO A 198 -8.01 1.62 2.53
CA PRO A 198 -6.73 1.12 3.02
C PRO A 198 -5.70 2.23 3.24
N ILE A 199 -5.77 3.34 2.49
CA ILE A 199 -4.87 4.49 2.65
C ILE A 199 -5.15 5.20 3.98
N ASP A 200 -6.41 5.48 4.28
CA ASP A 200 -6.79 6.16 5.53
C ASP A 200 -6.55 5.27 6.75
N LEU A 201 -6.81 3.97 6.64
CA LEU A 201 -6.50 3.01 7.68
C LEU A 201 -4.99 3.00 7.97
N GLY A 202 -4.15 2.99 6.94
CA GLY A 202 -2.70 3.13 7.09
C GLY A 202 -2.29 4.46 7.76
N ARG A 203 -2.95 5.57 7.40
CA ARG A 203 -2.76 6.89 8.02
C ARG A 203 -3.11 6.88 9.51
N ILE A 204 -4.26 6.32 9.87
CA ILE A 204 -4.74 6.24 11.27
C ILE A 204 -3.75 5.42 12.11
N LEU A 205 -3.29 4.27 11.63
CA LEU A 205 -2.33 3.43 12.36
C LEU A 205 -1.01 4.16 12.65
N MET A 206 -0.50 4.93 11.68
CA MET A 206 0.72 5.73 11.86
C MET A 206 0.51 6.87 12.87
N LEU A 207 -0.60 7.61 12.77
CA LEU A 207 -0.88 8.76 13.64
C LEU A 207 -1.05 8.37 15.11
N LEU A 208 -1.58 7.18 15.37
CA LEU A 208 -1.72 6.64 16.72
C LEU A 208 -0.37 6.38 17.40
N GLN A 209 0.64 6.01 16.63
CA GLN A 209 1.96 5.68 17.19
C GLN A 209 2.85 6.90 17.42
N LEU A 210 2.50 8.04 16.84
CA LEU A 210 3.28 9.27 16.94
C LEU A 210 2.77 10.21 18.06
N ASP A 211 1.85 9.76 18.91
CA ASP A 211 1.17 10.53 19.98
C ASP A 211 0.53 11.86 19.52
N ILE A 212 0.42 12.05 18.20
CA ILE A 212 -0.24 13.19 17.54
C ILE A 212 -1.76 12.98 17.47
N ALA A 213 -2.26 11.82 17.89
CA ALA A 213 -3.68 11.56 18.03
C ALA A 213 -4.41 12.62 18.89
N ALA A 214 -3.71 13.24 19.86
CA ALA A 214 -4.25 14.35 20.67
C ALA A 214 -4.50 15.63 19.87
N LEU A 215 -3.77 15.86 18.76
CA LEU A 215 -3.93 17.03 17.88
C LEU A 215 -5.10 16.88 16.89
N MET A 216 -5.65 15.67 16.74
CA MET A 216 -6.81 15.38 15.86
C MET A 216 -8.16 15.68 16.53
N GLY A 217 -8.17 16.15 17.79
CA GLY A 217 -9.38 16.48 18.52
C GLY A 217 -10.22 15.24 18.90
N TYR A 218 -11.55 15.38 18.91
CA TYR A 218 -12.50 14.35 19.36
C TYR A 218 -12.41 13.04 18.56
N THR A 219 -12.17 13.12 17.24
CA THR A 219 -12.03 11.95 16.36
C THR A 219 -10.74 11.18 16.63
N GLY A 220 -9.64 11.88 16.97
CA GLY A 220 -8.39 11.26 17.40
C GLY A 220 -8.50 10.46 18.69
N ALA A 221 -9.28 10.97 19.66
CA ALA A 221 -9.57 10.25 20.90
C ALA A 221 -10.39 8.98 20.66
N LEU A 222 -11.36 9.02 19.73
CA LEU A 222 -12.13 7.84 19.32
C LEU A 222 -11.25 6.80 18.62
N PHE A 223 -10.40 7.22 17.68
CA PHE A 223 -9.48 6.31 17.01
C PHE A 223 -8.44 5.74 17.98
N SER A 224 -7.93 6.53 18.92
CA SER A 224 -7.01 6.04 19.97
C SER A 224 -7.68 5.02 20.87
N LYS A 225 -8.94 5.24 21.25
CA LYS A 225 -9.69 4.32 22.10
C LYS A 225 -10.01 2.98 21.42
N PHE A 226 -10.27 2.98 20.10
CA PHE A 226 -10.58 1.76 19.35
C PHE A 226 -9.33 1.07 18.78
N TYR A 227 -8.52 1.78 18.00
CA TYR A 227 -7.35 1.23 17.30
C TYR A 227 -6.06 1.22 18.12
N GLY A 228 -6.00 1.98 19.23
CA GLY A 228 -4.88 1.91 20.18
C GLY A 228 -4.88 0.64 21.03
N ASP A 229 -6.01 -0.08 21.09
CA ASP A 229 -6.07 -1.41 21.71
C ASP A 229 -5.46 -2.46 20.76
N MET A 230 -4.89 -3.52 21.35
CA MET A 230 -4.27 -4.63 20.60
C MET A 230 -5.30 -5.32 19.68
N PHE A 231 -6.57 -5.35 20.10
CA PHE A 231 -7.66 -5.85 19.27
C PHE A 231 -7.98 -4.95 18.08
N GLY A 232 -8.02 -3.62 18.26
CA GLY A 232 -8.34 -2.70 17.18
C GLY A 232 -7.26 -2.62 16.11
N SER A 233 -5.99 -2.59 16.52
CA SER A 233 -4.86 -2.70 15.58
C SER A 233 -4.87 -4.04 14.82
N ALA A 234 -5.19 -5.15 15.47
CA ALA A 234 -5.36 -6.44 14.80
C ALA A 234 -6.51 -6.42 13.78
N VAL A 235 -7.66 -5.81 14.11
CA VAL A 235 -8.78 -5.64 13.17
C VAL A 235 -8.38 -4.79 11.97
N ALA A 236 -7.62 -3.72 12.19
CA ALA A 236 -7.13 -2.85 11.12
C ALA A 236 -6.19 -3.59 10.16
N VAL A 237 -5.24 -4.37 10.71
CA VAL A 237 -4.36 -5.21 9.91
C VAL A 237 -5.17 -6.27 9.17
N LEU A 238 -6.09 -6.98 9.84
CA LEU A 238 -6.94 -7.97 9.16
C LEU A 238 -7.76 -7.34 8.03
N ALA A 239 -8.33 -6.15 8.24
CA ALA A 239 -9.05 -5.42 7.21
C ALA A 239 -8.13 -5.13 6.00
N LEU A 240 -6.91 -4.63 6.20
CA LEU A 240 -5.94 -4.44 5.11
C LEU A 240 -5.66 -5.74 4.35
N TRP A 241 -5.60 -6.88 5.03
CA TRP A 241 -5.38 -8.17 4.39
C TRP A 241 -6.62 -8.73 3.70
N THR A 242 -7.84 -8.38 4.14
CA THR A 242 -9.07 -8.77 3.42
C THR A 242 -9.15 -8.16 2.03
N TRP A 243 -8.56 -6.99 1.81
CA TRP A 243 -8.45 -6.37 0.49
C TRP A 243 -7.54 -7.13 -0.48
N CYS A 244 -6.66 -8.00 0.04
CA CYS A 244 -5.76 -8.83 -0.76
C CYS A 244 -6.39 -10.17 -1.18
N ALA A 245 -7.55 -10.54 -0.62
CA ALA A 245 -8.24 -11.80 -0.86
C ALA A 245 -9.21 -11.70 -2.04
#